data_AF-A0A819FQN4-F1
#
_entry.id   AF-A0A819FQN4-F1
#
_cell.length_a   1.000
_cell.length_b   1.000
_cell.length_c   1.000
_cell.angle_alpha   90.00
_cell.angle_beta   90.00
_cell.angle_gamma   90.00
#
_symmetry.space_group_name_H-M   'P 1'
#
loop_
_entity.id
_entity.type
_entity.pdbx_description
1 polymer ?
#
loop_
_entity_poly.entity_id
_entity_poly.type
_entity_poly.pdbx_seq_one_letter_code
_entity_poly.pdbx_strand_id
1 'polypeptide(L)'
;MLQVIDNTRAGFLCPKCHQDMSNMEMLQIHFQNVHMKQSSTTVKGLFSLAKQKIKNVQDNFQNSNESSKIYAQYFSFNSNDSYSKKQCIGYARSHNTYFQIIRKDKHNQIFIHMRQLLLRIELLTNTNEHIPRNGNSKERRKYEQSIVAWMEDSVASICASCSKSFGLSRRKHHCRLDGLVICNQCSQFLSFSIARCIIDSNIPTSSTTNSLAIQRLINLKSIISSTIIKDRSNEDYLRICISCARCLQNNYRQIYFNNIQKDEVFHHYEKIVQAQKEYNNFHSTYLPIIDSLLSGDTKYQIVDAQQAYRQLSVSYEKIDSISKQIVILADKYSNINENDTTSKNRYPTLCRNIRTYSIQVLQNFSVSTKRVPSEDDIKQARNEKQKRFDNERMIKIFLNIPGINHNSLEISEELEPFIQQYYQITQFIEQAKLAGHDDEVKLLELNLQELTQAISILHQN
;
A
#
# COMPACT_ATOMS: atom_id res chain seq x y z
N MET A 1 -7.04 -39.00 12.41
CA MET A 1 -6.20 -39.15 11.20
C MET A 1 -7.07 -38.98 9.95
N LEU A 2 -7.49 -37.75 9.64
CA LEU A 2 -8.26 -37.42 8.43
C LEU A 2 -7.79 -36.06 7.91
N GLN A 3 -7.19 -36.07 6.72
CA GLN A 3 -6.62 -34.92 6.02
C GLN A 3 -7.73 -34.04 5.45
N VAL A 4 -7.66 -32.74 5.77
CA VAL A 4 -8.46 -31.69 5.15
C VAL A 4 -7.80 -31.30 3.83
N ILE A 5 -8.59 -31.33 2.75
CA ILE A 5 -8.23 -30.96 1.39
C ILE A 5 -8.02 -29.44 1.33
N ASP A 6 -6.82 -29.06 0.93
CA ASP A 6 -6.30 -27.69 0.84
C ASP A 6 -6.84 -26.98 -0.42
N ASN A 7 -7.98 -26.29 -0.31
CA ASN A 7 -8.51 -25.43 -1.36
C ASN A 7 -7.96 -24.00 -1.20
N THR A 8 -6.78 -23.73 -1.77
CA THR A 8 -6.35 -22.41 -2.30
C THR A 8 -4.92 -22.46 -2.83
N ARG A 9 -4.71 -23.10 -3.99
CA ARG A 9 -3.50 -22.91 -4.81
C ARG A 9 -3.87 -22.44 -6.20
N ALA A 10 -4.23 -21.15 -6.32
CA ALA A 10 -4.36 -20.45 -7.59
C ALA A 10 -2.98 -19.90 -8.01
N GLY A 11 -2.03 -20.80 -8.24
CA GLY A 11 -0.80 -20.56 -8.99
C GLY A 11 -0.96 -21.15 -10.39
N PHE A 12 -0.11 -20.78 -11.34
CA PHE A 12 -0.18 -21.24 -12.74
C PHE A 12 0.23 -22.72 -12.85
N LEU A 13 -0.63 -23.61 -12.35
CA LEU A 13 -0.42 -25.04 -12.30
C LEU A 13 -0.64 -25.66 -13.68
N CYS A 14 0.28 -26.52 -14.11
CA CYS A 14 0.09 -27.31 -15.32
C CYS A 14 -1.13 -28.23 -15.16
N PRO A 15 -2.15 -28.16 -16.04
CA PRO A 15 -3.35 -28.99 -15.90
C PRO A 15 -3.11 -30.48 -16.16
N LYS A 16 -1.92 -30.87 -16.65
CA LYS A 16 -1.56 -32.28 -16.89
C LYS A 16 -0.70 -32.91 -15.80
N CYS A 17 0.24 -32.15 -15.19
CA CYS A 17 1.14 -32.68 -14.15
C CYS A 17 1.05 -31.94 -12.81
N HIS A 18 0.17 -30.94 -12.70
CA HIS A 18 -0.06 -30.10 -11.52
C HIS A 18 1.20 -29.43 -10.95
N GLN A 19 2.23 -29.25 -11.78
CA GLN A 19 3.43 -28.52 -11.42
C GLN A 19 3.18 -27.01 -11.49
N ASP A 20 3.57 -26.26 -10.45
CA ASP A 20 3.38 -24.81 -10.40
C ASP A 20 4.44 -24.09 -11.23
N MET A 21 4.01 -23.42 -12.30
CA MET A 21 4.89 -22.72 -13.22
C MET A 21 5.05 -21.24 -12.89
N SER A 22 4.47 -20.78 -11.76
CA SER A 22 4.61 -19.43 -11.18
C SER A 22 4.06 -18.26 -12.04
N ASN A 23 4.06 -18.37 -13.37
CA ASN A 23 3.52 -17.40 -14.31
C ASN A 23 3.02 -18.07 -15.62
N MET A 24 2.23 -17.33 -16.40
CA MET A 24 1.55 -17.83 -17.61
C MET A 24 2.51 -18.20 -18.76
N GLU A 25 3.62 -17.48 -18.90
CA GLU A 25 4.57 -17.69 -20.00
C GLU A 25 5.36 -19.00 -19.79
N MET A 26 5.79 -19.25 -18.55
CA MET A 26 6.41 -20.52 -18.15
C MET A 26 5.43 -21.69 -18.24
N LEU A 27 4.15 -21.48 -17.92
CA LEU A 27 3.11 -22.49 -18.11
C LEU A 27 2.92 -22.85 -19.58
N GLN A 28 2.90 -21.86 -20.48
CA GLN A 28 2.79 -22.07 -21.93
C GLN A 28 3.99 -22.84 -22.48
N ILE A 29 5.21 -22.44 -22.11
CA ILE A 29 6.46 -23.11 -22.51
C ILE A 29 6.49 -24.55 -21.99
N HIS A 30 6.15 -24.76 -20.71
CA HIS A 30 6.07 -26.09 -20.13
C HIS A 30 5.03 -26.96 -20.84
N PHE A 31 3.83 -26.44 -21.09
CA PHE A 31 2.78 -27.21 -21.76
C PHE A 31 3.18 -27.62 -23.18
N GLN A 32 3.79 -26.71 -23.95
CA GLN A 32 4.26 -26.96 -25.31
C GLN A 32 5.42 -27.96 -25.36
N ASN A 33 6.39 -27.85 -24.45
CA ASN A 33 7.61 -28.64 -24.51
C ASN A 33 7.49 -30.01 -23.83
N VAL A 34 6.66 -30.12 -22.79
CA VAL A 34 6.52 -31.33 -21.96
C VAL A 34 5.34 -32.18 -22.40
N HIS A 35 4.22 -31.57 -22.81
CA HIS A 35 2.95 -32.28 -23.00
C HIS A 35 2.44 -32.33 -24.44
N MET A 36 3.11 -31.67 -25.40
CA MET A 36 2.74 -31.70 -26.83
C MET A 36 3.60 -32.66 -27.68
N LYS A 37 4.46 -33.48 -27.07
CA LYS A 37 5.09 -34.62 -27.77
C LYS A 37 4.26 -35.89 -27.60
N GLN A 38 3.03 -35.91 -28.14
CA GLN A 38 2.38 -37.13 -28.62
C GLN A 38 1.06 -36.82 -29.32
N SER A 39 0.99 -37.32 -30.57
CA SER A 39 -0.17 -37.57 -31.43
C SER A 39 -1.08 -36.43 -31.87
N SER A 40 -1.12 -36.34 -33.20
CA SER A 40 -2.03 -35.63 -34.08
C SER A 40 -3.52 -35.98 -33.89
N THR A 41 -4.37 -35.14 -34.52
CA THR A 41 -5.77 -35.38 -34.89
C THR A 41 -6.81 -35.45 -33.77
N THR A 42 -7.25 -34.31 -33.23
CA THR A 42 -8.65 -34.13 -32.73
C THR A 42 -9.05 -32.68 -32.40
N VAL A 43 -8.46 -31.64 -33.01
CA VAL A 43 -8.83 -30.25 -32.70
C VAL A 43 -10.09 -29.77 -33.44
N LYS A 44 -10.66 -30.56 -34.36
CA LYS A 44 -11.86 -30.15 -35.12
C LYS A 44 -13.20 -30.33 -34.38
N GLY A 45 -13.25 -31.08 -33.28
CA GLY A 45 -14.50 -31.34 -32.53
C GLY A 45 -14.86 -30.29 -31.47
N LEU A 46 -13.88 -29.60 -30.89
CA LEU A 46 -14.12 -28.67 -29.77
C LEU A 46 -14.51 -27.26 -30.23
N PHE A 47 -14.21 -26.88 -31.48
CA PHE A 47 -14.52 -25.54 -32.00
C PHE A 47 -15.97 -25.35 -32.48
N SER A 48 -16.75 -26.42 -32.67
CA SER A 48 -18.16 -26.31 -33.11
C SER A 48 -19.12 -25.93 -31.97
N LEU A 49 -18.83 -26.36 -30.73
CA LEU A 49 -19.66 -26.04 -29.55
C LEU A 49 -19.41 -24.62 -29.00
N ALA A 50 -18.20 -24.08 -29.18
CA ALA A 50 -17.89 -22.70 -28.78
C ALA A 50 -18.47 -21.65 -29.75
N LYS A 51 -18.73 -22.01 -31.03
CA LYS A 51 -19.26 -21.08 -32.03
C LYS A 51 -20.79 -20.93 -31.96
N GLN A 52 -21.51 -21.94 -31.48
CA GLN A 52 -22.96 -21.86 -31.26
C GLN A 52 -23.33 -21.01 -30.03
N LYS A 53 -22.49 -20.95 -29.00
CA LYS A 53 -22.73 -20.09 -27.82
C LYS A 53 -22.36 -18.62 -28.01
N ILE A 54 -21.52 -18.27 -28.99
CA ILE A 54 -21.14 -16.88 -29.25
C ILE A 54 -22.12 -16.17 -30.19
N LYS A 55 -22.89 -16.91 -31.01
CA LYS A 55 -23.90 -16.31 -31.89
C LYS A 55 -25.13 -15.76 -31.13
N ASN A 56 -25.45 -16.31 -29.96
CA ASN A 56 -26.56 -15.83 -29.12
C ASN A 56 -26.18 -14.68 -28.16
N VAL A 57 -24.93 -14.22 -28.16
CA VAL A 57 -24.46 -13.14 -27.28
C VAL A 57 -24.39 -11.78 -28.02
N GLN A 58 -24.42 -11.79 -29.35
CA GLN A 58 -24.39 -10.54 -30.13
C GLN A 58 -25.74 -9.83 -30.25
N ASP A 59 -26.87 -10.51 -29.98
CA ASP A 59 -28.21 -9.89 -30.07
C ASP A 59 -28.70 -9.24 -28.75
N ASN A 60 -27.96 -9.37 -27.64
CA ASN A 60 -28.35 -8.78 -26.35
C ASN A 60 -27.57 -7.49 -25.98
N PHE A 61 -26.78 -6.93 -26.90
CA PHE A 61 -26.03 -5.69 -26.69
C PHE A 61 -26.86 -4.40 -26.94
N GLN A 62 -28.13 -4.39 -26.55
CA GLN A 62 -28.96 -3.17 -26.57
C GLN A 62 -29.56 -2.75 -25.22
N ASN A 63 -29.25 -3.41 -24.09
CA ASN A 63 -29.69 -2.92 -22.77
C ASN A 63 -28.51 -2.55 -21.86
N SER A 64 -27.88 -1.42 -22.15
CA SER A 64 -26.78 -0.83 -21.37
C SER A 64 -27.25 -0.04 -20.13
N ASN A 65 -28.46 -0.27 -19.62
CA ASN A 65 -29.04 0.50 -18.51
C ASN A 65 -29.17 -0.26 -17.17
N GLU A 66 -28.85 -1.55 -17.10
CA GLU A 66 -28.91 -2.30 -15.82
C GLU A 66 -27.57 -2.34 -15.08
N SER A 67 -26.44 -2.43 -15.78
CA SER A 67 -25.10 -2.47 -15.15
C SER A 67 -24.76 -1.17 -14.40
N SER A 68 -25.33 -0.04 -14.85
CA SER A 68 -25.17 1.28 -14.22
C SER A 68 -26.03 1.45 -12.95
N LYS A 69 -27.13 0.70 -12.81
CA LYS A 69 -27.97 0.72 -11.60
C LYS A 69 -27.33 -0.05 -10.45
N ILE A 70 -26.67 -1.17 -10.74
CA ILE A 70 -26.00 -2.01 -9.72
C ILE A 70 -24.81 -1.26 -9.09
N TYR A 71 -24.05 -0.51 -9.88
CA TYR A 71 -22.95 0.32 -9.35
C TYR A 71 -23.44 1.59 -8.63
N ALA A 72 -24.53 2.21 -9.08
CA ALA A 72 -25.11 3.37 -8.39
C ALA A 72 -25.71 2.99 -7.03
N GLN A 73 -26.27 1.78 -6.89
CA GLN A 73 -26.84 1.29 -5.63
C GLN A 73 -25.79 1.04 -4.54
N TYR A 74 -24.53 0.80 -4.91
CA TYR A 74 -23.42 0.67 -3.95
C TYR A 74 -22.83 2.01 -3.47
N PHE A 75 -23.15 3.13 -4.14
CA PHE A 75 -22.60 4.46 -3.81
C PHE A 75 -23.66 5.49 -3.35
N SER A 76 -24.94 5.15 -3.33
CA SER A 76 -25.96 5.95 -2.63
C SER A 76 -25.88 5.72 -1.13
N PHE A 77 -24.94 6.42 -0.48
CA PHE A 77 -25.01 6.70 0.95
C PHE A 77 -26.23 7.57 1.22
N ASN A 78 -27.37 6.95 1.55
CA ASN A 78 -28.47 7.63 2.23
C ASN A 78 -27.96 8.05 3.61
N SER A 79 -27.80 9.34 3.80
CA SER A 79 -27.20 9.97 4.98
C SER A 79 -28.11 10.00 6.21
N ASN A 80 -29.03 9.04 6.39
CA ASN A 80 -30.06 9.16 7.43
C ASN A 80 -30.59 7.82 7.97
N ASP A 81 -29.76 6.80 8.11
CA ASP A 81 -30.17 5.61 8.89
C ASP A 81 -29.06 5.03 9.77
N SER A 82 -29.20 5.31 11.07
CA SER A 82 -28.83 4.46 12.20
C SER A 82 -27.45 3.79 12.20
N TYR A 83 -26.39 4.59 12.36
CA TYR A 83 -25.10 4.12 12.88
C TYR A 83 -25.16 3.84 14.40
N SER A 84 -25.93 2.86 14.82
CA SER A 84 -25.88 2.32 16.19
C SER A 84 -25.94 0.79 16.24
N LYS A 85 -25.23 0.13 15.34
CA LYS A 85 -24.79 -1.25 15.58
C LYS A 85 -23.26 -1.25 15.62
N LYS A 86 -22.70 -1.41 16.83
CA LYS A 86 -21.27 -1.65 17.03
C LYS A 86 -20.86 -2.83 16.16
N GLN A 87 -20.08 -2.57 15.12
CA GLN A 87 -19.52 -3.60 14.26
C GLN A 87 -18.50 -4.43 15.06
N CYS A 88 -18.67 -5.75 15.09
CA CYS A 88 -17.69 -6.66 15.68
C CYS A 88 -16.40 -6.64 14.84
N ILE A 89 -15.23 -6.80 15.46
CA ILE A 89 -13.95 -6.94 14.74
C ILE A 89 -14.07 -8.14 13.79
N GLY A 90 -14.11 -7.87 12.48
CA GLY A 90 -14.11 -8.89 11.43
C GLY A 90 -12.70 -9.32 11.03
N TYR A 91 -12.60 -10.36 10.22
CA TYR A 91 -11.33 -10.81 9.64
C TYR A 91 -10.80 -9.79 8.62
N ALA A 92 -9.71 -9.09 8.95
CA ALA A 92 -9.04 -8.16 8.05
C ALA A 92 -7.95 -8.88 7.24
N ARG A 93 -7.96 -8.71 5.90
CA ARG A 93 -6.86 -9.18 5.03
C ARG A 93 -6.20 -7.99 4.34
N SER A 94 -4.87 -7.95 4.33
CA SER A 94 -4.09 -6.95 3.60
C SER A 94 -3.53 -7.53 2.30
N HIS A 95 -3.78 -6.85 1.18
CA HIS A 95 -3.18 -7.17 -0.12
C HIS A 95 -1.94 -6.32 -0.44
N ASN A 96 -1.45 -5.54 0.53
CA ASN A 96 -0.36 -4.59 0.31
C ASN A 96 0.92 -5.30 -0.14
N THR A 97 1.27 -6.43 0.48
CA THR A 97 2.47 -7.21 0.13
C THR A 97 2.41 -7.72 -1.31
N TYR A 98 1.27 -8.28 -1.73
CA TYR A 98 1.06 -8.74 -3.10
C TYR A 98 1.13 -7.58 -4.11
N PHE A 99 0.50 -6.44 -3.79
CA PHE A 99 0.59 -5.23 -4.60
C PHE A 99 2.04 -4.74 -4.77
N GLN A 100 2.83 -4.73 -3.69
CA GLN A 100 4.22 -4.29 -3.71
C GLN A 100 5.08 -5.16 -4.63
N ILE A 101 4.88 -6.49 -4.60
CA ILE A 101 5.61 -7.43 -5.47
C ILE A 101 5.33 -7.12 -6.94
N ILE A 102 4.05 -7.07 -7.35
CA ILE A 102 3.66 -6.77 -8.73
C ILE A 102 4.17 -5.39 -9.17
N ARG A 103 4.04 -4.39 -8.29
CA ARG A 103 4.49 -3.02 -8.59
C ARG A 103 6.00 -2.99 -8.81
N LYS A 104 6.79 -3.69 -8.00
CA LYS A 104 8.25 -3.75 -8.11
C LYS A 104 8.68 -4.37 -9.43
N ASP A 105 8.08 -5.50 -9.81
CA ASP A 105 8.41 -6.17 -11.07
C ASP A 105 8.09 -5.29 -12.28
N LYS A 106 6.90 -4.66 -12.28
CA LYS A 106 6.50 -3.72 -13.33
C LYS A 106 7.44 -2.51 -13.39
N HIS A 107 7.84 -1.97 -12.25
CA HIS A 107 8.79 -0.87 -12.18
C HIS A 107 10.16 -1.26 -12.76
N ASN A 108 10.66 -2.45 -12.44
CA ASN A 108 11.92 -2.98 -12.97
C ASN A 108 11.87 -3.14 -14.49
N GLN A 109 10.78 -3.69 -15.04
CA GLN A 109 10.61 -3.83 -16.48
C GLN A 109 10.62 -2.47 -17.19
N ILE A 110 9.91 -1.48 -16.64
CA ILE A 110 9.89 -0.11 -17.18
C ILE A 110 11.29 0.50 -17.12
N PHE A 111 12.02 0.32 -16.01
CA PHE A 111 13.38 0.83 -15.84
C PHE A 111 14.36 0.23 -16.85
N ILE A 112 14.34 -1.10 -17.02
CA ILE A 112 15.20 -1.79 -18.00
C ILE A 112 14.89 -1.30 -19.41
N HIS A 113 13.60 -1.24 -19.78
CA HIS A 113 13.17 -0.75 -21.08
C HIS A 113 13.64 0.69 -21.31
N MET A 114 13.41 1.58 -20.34
CA MET A 114 13.86 2.98 -20.40
C MET A 114 15.37 3.10 -20.60
N ARG A 115 16.17 2.35 -19.84
CA ARG A 115 17.64 2.37 -19.96
C ARG A 115 18.10 1.89 -21.33
N GLN A 116 17.45 0.87 -21.89
CA GLN A 116 17.71 0.43 -23.27
C GLN A 116 17.40 1.53 -24.29
N LEU A 117 16.30 2.27 -24.12
CA LEU A 117 15.98 3.39 -25.00
C LEU A 117 17.06 4.48 -24.94
N LEU A 118 17.51 4.87 -23.74
CA LEU A 118 18.55 5.88 -23.58
C LEU A 118 19.87 5.49 -24.27
N LEU A 119 20.34 4.25 -24.06
CA LEU A 119 21.54 3.73 -24.73
C LEU A 119 21.39 3.72 -26.25
N ARG A 120 20.21 3.34 -26.76
CA ARG A 120 19.94 3.35 -28.21
C ARG A 120 19.92 4.76 -28.77
N ILE A 121 19.35 5.73 -28.04
CA ILE A 121 19.40 7.15 -28.43
C ILE A 121 20.86 7.60 -28.50
N GLU A 122 21.68 7.25 -27.52
CA GLU A 122 23.10 7.61 -27.48
C GLU A 122 23.82 7.10 -28.73
N LEU A 123 23.71 5.79 -29.02
CA LEU A 123 24.31 5.18 -30.21
C LEU A 123 23.78 5.77 -31.53
N LEU A 124 22.48 6.06 -31.61
CA LEU A 124 21.85 6.60 -32.82
C LEU A 124 22.15 8.09 -33.06
N THR A 125 22.59 8.81 -32.02
CA THR A 125 22.82 10.26 -32.09
C THR A 125 24.27 10.69 -31.90
N ASN A 126 25.15 9.76 -31.52
CA ASN A 126 26.57 10.02 -31.31
C ASN A 126 27.23 10.61 -32.55
N THR A 127 27.89 11.77 -32.40
CA THR A 127 28.55 12.49 -33.49
C THR A 127 29.96 11.99 -33.80
N ASN A 128 30.54 11.16 -32.93
CA ASN A 128 31.97 10.86 -32.92
C ASN A 128 32.34 9.53 -33.60
N GLU A 129 31.36 8.73 -33.99
CA GLU A 129 31.55 7.56 -34.84
C GLU A 129 31.13 7.87 -36.28
N HIS A 130 31.63 7.09 -37.24
CA HIS A 130 31.31 7.13 -38.66
C HIS A 130 29.82 6.88 -38.95
N ILE A 131 28.92 7.72 -38.43
CA ILE A 131 27.54 7.78 -38.91
C ILE A 131 27.63 8.31 -40.35
N PRO A 132 27.10 7.59 -41.34
CA PRO A 132 26.97 8.09 -42.69
C PRO A 132 25.90 9.20 -42.73
N ARG A 133 26.21 10.37 -42.15
CA ARG A 133 25.37 11.58 -42.24
C ARG A 133 25.30 12.07 -43.68
N ASN A 134 26.39 11.87 -44.41
CA ASN A 134 26.52 12.13 -45.85
C ASN A 134 26.49 10.82 -46.69
N GLY A 135 26.31 9.66 -46.05
CA GLY A 135 26.24 8.39 -46.76
C GLY A 135 24.84 8.13 -47.32
N ASN A 136 24.75 7.16 -48.22
CA ASN A 136 23.48 6.82 -48.86
C ASN A 136 22.47 6.29 -47.80
N SER A 137 21.17 6.46 -48.06
CA SER A 137 20.08 6.03 -47.16
C SER A 137 20.16 4.55 -46.75
N LYS A 138 20.85 3.70 -47.52
CA LYS A 138 21.00 2.27 -47.24
C LYS A 138 22.00 2.00 -46.10
N GLU A 139 23.12 2.70 -46.07
CA GLU A 139 24.14 2.54 -45.00
C GLU A 139 23.61 2.98 -43.65
N ARG A 140 22.91 4.12 -43.61
CA ARG A 140 22.22 4.59 -42.38
C ARG A 140 21.23 3.55 -41.88
N ARG A 141 20.43 2.96 -42.77
CA ARG A 141 19.46 1.91 -42.40
C ARG A 141 20.16 0.67 -41.84
N LYS A 142 21.28 0.24 -42.42
CA LYS A 142 22.06 -0.90 -41.90
C LYS A 142 22.59 -0.64 -40.50
N TYR A 143 23.11 0.55 -40.24
CA TYR A 143 23.56 0.97 -38.91
C TYR A 143 22.41 1.04 -37.90
N GLU A 144 21.27 1.64 -38.26
CA GLU A 144 20.08 1.67 -37.39
C GLU A 144 19.61 0.24 -37.03
N GLN A 145 19.71 -0.70 -37.97
CA GLN A 145 19.36 -2.11 -37.77
C GLN A 145 20.38 -2.91 -36.95
N SER A 146 21.67 -2.51 -36.94
CA SER A 146 22.67 -3.15 -36.07
C SER A 146 22.52 -2.76 -34.61
N ILE A 147 21.93 -1.59 -34.32
CA ILE A 147 21.62 -1.15 -32.95
C ILE A 147 20.33 -1.80 -32.46
N VAL A 148 19.30 -1.86 -33.31
CA VAL A 148 17.98 -2.41 -32.95
C VAL A 148 17.50 -3.33 -34.06
N ALA A 149 17.20 -4.59 -33.72
CA ALA A 149 16.58 -5.51 -34.65
C ALA A 149 15.18 -5.01 -35.04
N TRP A 150 14.98 -4.74 -36.33
CA TRP A 150 13.68 -4.31 -36.84
C TRP A 150 12.81 -5.50 -37.14
N MET A 151 11.55 -5.45 -36.71
CA MET A 151 10.55 -6.43 -37.06
C MET A 151 10.37 -6.46 -38.59
N GLU A 152 10.34 -7.66 -39.17
CA GLU A 152 10.11 -7.80 -40.60
C GLU A 152 8.70 -7.33 -40.99
N ASP A 153 8.59 -6.66 -42.14
CA ASP A 153 7.30 -6.17 -42.60
C ASP A 153 6.33 -7.33 -42.89
N SER A 154 6.82 -8.51 -43.28
CA SER A 154 6.04 -9.72 -43.56
C SER A 154 5.18 -10.16 -42.36
N VAL A 155 5.75 -10.11 -41.14
CA VAL A 155 5.10 -10.58 -39.91
C VAL A 155 4.21 -9.51 -39.27
N ALA A 156 4.40 -8.24 -39.61
CA ALA A 156 3.62 -7.13 -39.08
C ALA A 156 2.30 -6.95 -39.85
N SER A 157 1.23 -7.64 -39.43
CA SER A 157 -0.12 -7.47 -40.00
C SER A 157 -0.88 -6.27 -39.41
N ILE A 158 -0.58 -5.90 -38.17
CA ILE A 158 -1.23 -4.84 -37.40
C ILE A 158 -0.21 -3.87 -36.80
N CYS A 159 -0.62 -2.62 -36.57
CA CYS A 159 0.20 -1.62 -35.89
C CYS A 159 0.42 -2.00 -34.41
N ALA A 160 1.68 -2.06 -33.97
CA ALA A 160 2.04 -2.43 -32.60
C ALA A 160 1.53 -1.46 -31.51
N SER A 161 1.05 -0.26 -31.88
CA SER A 161 0.54 0.73 -30.92
C SER A 161 -1.00 0.85 -30.88
N CYS A 162 -1.69 0.69 -32.01
CA CYS A 162 -3.16 0.85 -32.08
C CYS A 162 -3.90 -0.40 -32.55
N SER A 163 -3.17 -1.48 -32.85
CA SER A 163 -3.69 -2.78 -33.31
C SER A 163 -4.53 -2.73 -34.60
N LYS A 164 -4.54 -1.60 -35.32
CA LYS A 164 -5.21 -1.48 -36.63
C LYS A 164 -4.38 -2.17 -37.71
N SER A 165 -5.04 -2.92 -38.58
CA SER A 165 -4.42 -3.60 -39.72
C SER A 165 -3.74 -2.63 -40.68
N PHE A 166 -2.60 -3.05 -41.20
CA PHE A 166 -1.94 -2.35 -42.30
C PHE A 166 -2.64 -2.67 -43.64
N GLY A 167 -2.51 -1.76 -44.59
CA GLY A 167 -3.12 -1.87 -45.92
C GLY A 167 -2.62 -0.75 -46.82
N LEU A 168 -3.28 -0.51 -47.94
CA LEU A 168 -2.84 0.49 -48.92
C LEU A 168 -2.78 1.92 -48.34
N SER A 169 -3.74 2.28 -47.48
CA SER A 169 -3.81 3.60 -46.86
C SER A 169 -3.02 3.73 -45.55
N ARG A 170 -2.77 2.61 -44.85
CA ARG A 170 -2.00 2.56 -43.61
C ARG A 170 -0.65 1.90 -43.86
N ARG A 171 0.35 2.72 -44.15
CA ARG A 171 1.72 2.26 -44.39
C ARG A 171 2.43 1.85 -43.09
N LYS A 172 3.39 0.94 -43.24
CA LYS A 172 4.26 0.42 -42.19
C LYS A 172 5.44 1.36 -41.97
N HIS A 173 5.79 1.57 -40.71
CA HIS A 173 6.96 2.35 -40.32
C HIS A 173 7.62 1.71 -39.09
N HIS A 174 8.93 1.58 -39.09
CA HIS A 174 9.66 1.11 -37.91
C HIS A 174 9.91 2.24 -36.92
N CYS A 175 9.78 1.94 -35.64
CA CYS A 175 10.36 2.76 -34.60
C CYS A 175 11.86 2.48 -34.52
N ARG A 176 12.69 3.52 -34.55
CA ARG A 176 14.15 3.40 -34.52
C ARG A 176 14.69 2.97 -33.16
N LEU A 177 13.88 3.07 -32.10
CA LEU A 177 14.29 2.72 -30.74
C LEU A 177 13.88 1.33 -30.29
N ASP A 178 12.80 0.76 -30.79
CA ASP A 178 12.33 -0.58 -30.38
C ASP A 178 12.12 -1.55 -31.56
N GLY A 179 12.27 -1.09 -32.80
CA GLY A 179 12.18 -1.91 -34.00
C GLY A 179 10.75 -2.33 -34.38
N LEU A 180 9.73 -1.94 -33.60
CA LEU A 180 8.34 -2.33 -33.85
C LEU A 180 7.74 -1.59 -35.04
N VAL A 181 6.81 -2.25 -35.74
CA VAL A 181 6.09 -1.67 -36.87
C VAL A 181 4.84 -0.92 -36.40
N ILE A 182 4.78 0.37 -36.74
CA ILE A 182 3.75 1.31 -36.36
C ILE A 182 3.19 2.05 -37.59
N CYS A 183 1.99 2.61 -37.45
CA CYS A 183 1.41 3.48 -38.48
C CYS A 183 1.81 4.95 -38.25
N ASN A 184 1.62 5.81 -39.26
CA ASN A 184 2.01 7.23 -39.17
C ASN A 184 1.37 7.94 -37.97
N GLN A 185 0.09 7.69 -37.68
CA GLN A 185 -0.64 8.26 -36.54
C GLN A 185 -0.10 7.79 -35.18
N CYS A 186 0.60 6.65 -35.15
CA CYS A 186 1.24 6.10 -33.95
C CYS A 186 2.74 6.39 -33.89
N SER A 187 3.26 7.15 -34.85
CA SER A 187 4.66 7.51 -34.95
C SER A 187 4.88 8.97 -34.62
N GLN A 188 6.08 9.26 -34.17
CA GLN A 188 6.50 10.52 -33.59
C GLN A 188 7.96 10.77 -34.01
N PHE A 189 8.38 12.04 -34.10
CA PHE A 189 9.74 12.39 -34.54
C PHE A 189 10.51 13.10 -33.43
N LEU A 190 11.66 12.55 -33.07
CA LEU A 190 12.56 13.08 -32.05
C LEU A 190 13.78 13.68 -32.74
N SER A 191 14.01 14.98 -32.62
CA SER A 191 15.21 15.61 -33.19
C SER A 191 16.48 15.16 -32.46
N PHE A 192 17.61 15.13 -33.16
CA PHE A 192 18.90 14.77 -32.56
C PHE A 192 19.33 15.77 -31.47
N SER A 193 18.94 17.04 -31.59
CA SER A 193 19.16 18.06 -30.55
C SER A 193 18.49 17.67 -29.23
N ILE A 194 17.20 17.32 -29.28
CA ILE A 194 16.43 16.94 -28.07
C ILE A 194 16.87 15.58 -27.55
N ALA A 195 17.14 14.64 -28.45
CA ALA A 195 17.65 13.31 -28.10
C ALA A 195 18.92 13.40 -27.25
N ARG A 196 19.88 14.27 -27.64
CA ARG A 196 21.09 14.53 -26.86
C ARG A 196 20.80 15.16 -25.50
N CYS A 197 19.90 16.14 -25.43
CA CYS A 197 19.45 16.70 -24.14
C CYS A 197 18.80 15.68 -23.21
N ILE A 198 18.22 14.59 -23.73
CA ILE A 198 17.65 13.51 -22.90
C ILE A 198 18.75 12.61 -22.32
N ILE A 199 19.88 12.44 -23.02
CA ILE A 199 21.04 11.63 -22.58
C ILE A 199 21.89 12.42 -21.58
N ASP A 200 22.13 13.69 -21.88
CA ASP A 200 22.94 14.59 -21.06
C ASP A 200 22.24 14.81 -19.72
N SER A 201 22.64 14.02 -18.72
CA SER A 201 22.11 14.09 -17.34
C SER A 201 22.42 15.43 -16.64
N ASN A 202 23.21 16.29 -17.29
CA ASN A 202 23.55 17.64 -16.87
C ASN A 202 22.67 18.65 -17.60
N ILE A 203 21.44 18.87 -17.11
CA ILE A 203 20.69 20.08 -17.46
C ILE A 203 21.25 21.20 -16.55
N PRO A 204 21.98 22.20 -17.07
CA PRO A 204 22.49 23.29 -16.25
C PRO A 204 21.31 24.15 -15.76
N THR A 205 21.15 24.23 -14.44
CA THR A 205 20.14 25.03 -13.74
C THR A 205 20.47 26.53 -13.73
N SER A 206 21.22 27.04 -14.71
CA SER A 206 21.51 28.48 -14.82
C SER A 206 20.42 29.20 -15.61
N SER A 207 19.89 30.22 -14.95
CA SER A 207 18.77 31.09 -15.27
C SER A 207 18.84 31.78 -16.63
N THR A 208 17.64 31.98 -17.19
CA THR A 208 17.25 33.04 -18.15
C THR A 208 16.98 32.62 -19.60
N THR A 209 17.73 31.71 -20.24
CA THR A 209 17.39 31.23 -21.61
C THR A 209 16.70 29.86 -21.64
N ASN A 210 16.91 29.07 -20.58
CA ASN A 210 16.39 27.71 -20.47
C ASN A 210 14.89 27.65 -20.19
N SER A 211 14.26 28.67 -19.60
CA SER A 211 12.82 28.66 -19.31
C SER A 211 11.97 28.41 -20.57
N LEU A 212 12.30 29.03 -21.70
CA LEU A 212 11.55 28.86 -22.95
C LEU A 212 11.81 27.50 -23.61
N ALA A 213 13.04 26.97 -23.55
CA ALA A 213 13.35 25.63 -24.06
C ALA A 213 12.71 24.54 -23.18
N ILE A 214 12.74 24.72 -21.85
CA ILE A 214 12.15 23.84 -20.83
C ILE A 214 10.62 23.89 -20.88
N GLN A 215 10.00 25.05 -21.06
CA GLN A 215 8.54 25.19 -21.19
C GLN A 215 8.05 24.66 -22.54
N ARG A 216 8.86 24.77 -23.61
CA ARG A 216 8.62 24.08 -24.89
C ARG A 216 8.74 22.55 -24.75
N LEU A 217 9.71 22.04 -23.97
CA LEU A 217 9.89 20.61 -23.68
C LEU A 217 8.85 20.03 -22.72
N ILE A 218 8.34 20.76 -21.75
CA ILE A 218 7.21 20.32 -20.90
C ILE A 218 5.96 20.08 -21.77
N ASN A 219 5.84 20.82 -22.88
CA ASN A 219 4.93 20.53 -23.99
C ASN A 219 5.54 19.56 -25.03
N LEU A 220 6.15 18.44 -24.62
CA LEU A 220 6.65 17.37 -25.52
C LEU A 220 5.58 16.85 -26.51
N LYS A 221 4.28 17.07 -26.25
CA LYS A 221 3.20 16.88 -27.22
C LYS A 221 3.33 17.79 -28.45
N SER A 222 3.77 19.05 -28.33
CA SER A 222 3.92 19.97 -29.46
C SER A 222 5.22 19.74 -30.24
N ILE A 223 6.32 19.40 -29.55
CA ILE A 223 7.62 19.21 -30.21
C ILE A 223 7.68 17.87 -30.96
N ILE A 224 7.13 16.80 -30.40
CA ILE A 224 7.18 15.48 -31.05
C ILE A 224 6.08 15.32 -32.12
N SER A 225 5.06 16.20 -32.12
CA SER A 225 3.94 16.19 -33.09
C SER A 225 4.14 17.12 -34.28
N SER A 226 5.36 17.54 -34.61
CA SER A 226 5.56 18.29 -35.84
C SER A 226 5.56 17.35 -37.05
N THR A 227 4.36 16.99 -37.51
CA THR A 227 4.07 16.70 -38.91
C THR A 227 4.51 17.82 -39.88
N ILE A 228 5.04 18.94 -39.35
CA ILE A 228 5.28 20.21 -40.03
C ILE A 228 6.79 20.54 -40.23
N ILE A 229 7.75 19.87 -39.57
CA ILE A 229 9.18 20.12 -39.87
C ILE A 229 9.67 19.11 -40.91
N LYS A 230 9.10 19.18 -42.11
CA LYS A 230 9.76 18.58 -43.29
C LYS A 230 10.63 19.58 -44.04
N ASP A 231 10.58 20.88 -43.70
CA ASP A 231 10.91 21.89 -44.71
C ASP A 231 11.87 23.04 -44.32
N ARG A 232 12.45 23.13 -43.11
CA ARG A 232 13.30 24.31 -42.77
C ARG A 232 14.56 24.13 -41.92
N SER A 233 15.03 22.92 -41.64
CA SER A 233 16.34 22.75 -40.98
C SER A 233 17.03 21.45 -41.39
N ASN A 234 18.34 21.52 -41.68
CA ASN A 234 19.23 20.37 -41.91
C ASN A 234 19.42 19.47 -40.67
N GLU A 235 18.41 19.34 -39.80
CA GLU A 235 18.47 18.54 -38.58
C GLU A 235 18.04 17.11 -38.84
N ASP A 236 18.73 16.16 -38.22
CA ASP A 236 18.37 14.75 -38.23
C ASP A 236 17.28 14.43 -37.20
N TYR A 237 16.41 13.47 -37.55
CA TYR A 237 15.31 13.01 -36.70
C TYR A 237 15.27 11.48 -36.57
N LEU A 238 14.86 11.01 -35.39
CA LEU A 238 14.50 9.61 -35.14
C LEU A 238 12.99 9.45 -35.16
N ARG A 239 12.48 8.53 -35.99
CA ARG A 239 11.07 8.12 -35.89
C ARG A 239 10.89 7.13 -34.74
N ILE A 240 10.03 7.45 -33.80
CA ILE A 240 9.76 6.65 -32.60
C ILE A 240 8.27 6.34 -32.47
N CYS A 241 7.92 5.26 -31.75
CA CYS A 241 6.54 4.96 -31.41
C CYS A 241 6.06 5.81 -30.24
N ILE A 242 4.74 5.96 -30.09
CA ILE A 242 4.12 6.67 -28.96
C ILE A 242 4.57 6.07 -27.60
N SER A 243 4.75 4.75 -27.52
CA SER A 243 5.16 4.09 -26.28
C SER A 243 6.57 4.51 -25.85
N CYS A 244 7.54 4.46 -26.77
CA CYS A 244 8.89 4.96 -26.56
C CYS A 244 8.89 6.44 -26.17
N ALA A 245 8.12 7.27 -26.88
CA ALA A 245 8.01 8.68 -26.58
C ALA A 245 7.47 8.96 -25.18
N ARG A 246 6.42 8.23 -24.75
CA ARG A 246 5.88 8.34 -23.39
C ARG A 246 6.89 7.89 -22.33
N CYS A 247 7.66 6.83 -22.61
CA CYS A 247 8.70 6.36 -21.70
C CYS A 247 9.78 7.44 -21.48
N LEU A 248 10.27 8.04 -22.56
CA LEU A 248 11.24 9.13 -22.51
C LEU A 248 10.68 10.38 -21.81
N GLN A 249 9.42 10.75 -22.08
CA GLN A 249 8.74 11.85 -21.41
C GLN A 249 8.65 11.63 -19.88
N ASN A 250 8.32 10.42 -19.46
CA ASN A 250 8.22 10.09 -18.04
C ASN A 250 9.59 10.10 -17.35
N ASN A 251 10.62 9.54 -17.98
CA ASN A 251 11.98 9.60 -17.46
C ASN A 251 12.46 11.05 -17.28
N TYR A 252 12.27 11.89 -18.31
CA TYR A 252 12.64 13.29 -18.24
C TYR A 252 11.89 14.02 -17.13
N ARG A 253 10.57 13.79 -16.99
CA ARG A 253 9.79 14.33 -15.87
C ARG A 253 10.39 13.92 -14.53
N GLN A 254 10.82 12.68 -14.39
CA GLN A 254 11.43 12.19 -13.15
C GLN A 254 12.79 12.83 -12.86
N ILE A 255 13.68 12.93 -13.86
CA ILE A 255 14.96 13.66 -13.75
C ILE A 255 14.70 15.12 -13.39
N TYR A 256 13.74 15.75 -14.06
CA TYR A 256 13.31 17.12 -13.77
C TYR A 256 12.82 17.24 -12.33
N PHE A 257 11.87 16.42 -11.87
CA PHE A 257 11.41 16.46 -10.46
C PHE A 257 12.53 16.25 -9.45
N ASN A 258 13.53 15.43 -9.77
CA ASN A 258 14.69 15.21 -8.90
C ASN A 258 15.67 16.40 -8.89
N ASN A 259 15.77 17.12 -10.00
CA ASN A 259 16.73 18.22 -10.21
C ASN A 259 16.12 19.62 -10.07
N ILE A 260 14.79 19.73 -9.94
CA ILE A 260 14.12 20.97 -9.57
C ILE A 260 14.66 21.40 -8.21
N GLN A 261 15.01 22.68 -8.10
CA GLN A 261 15.30 23.30 -6.83
C GLN A 261 14.09 23.11 -5.91
N LYS A 262 14.26 22.35 -4.83
CA LYS A 262 13.20 22.08 -3.88
C LYS A 262 12.77 23.39 -3.24
N ASP A 263 11.51 23.78 -3.46
CA ASP A 263 10.95 25.00 -2.88
C ASP A 263 10.85 24.92 -1.36
N GLU A 264 10.68 26.08 -0.72
CA GLU A 264 10.55 26.17 0.73
C GLU A 264 9.38 25.31 1.27
N VAL A 265 8.24 25.28 0.56
CA VAL A 265 7.07 24.45 0.93
C VAL A 265 7.40 22.96 0.91
N PHE A 266 8.25 22.49 -0.01
CA PHE A 266 8.67 21.09 -0.07
C PHE A 266 9.39 20.68 1.23
N HIS A 267 10.34 21.51 1.68
CA HIS A 267 11.10 21.24 2.90
C HIS A 267 10.22 21.27 4.16
N HIS A 268 9.26 22.19 4.22
CA HIS A 268 8.29 22.22 5.32
C HIS A 268 7.41 20.96 5.31
N TYR A 269 6.95 20.53 4.13
CA TYR A 269 6.16 19.30 4.00
C TYR A 269 6.94 18.04 4.40
N GLU A 270 8.21 17.92 4.01
CA GLU A 270 9.06 16.80 4.47
C GLU A 270 9.17 16.75 6.01
N LYS A 271 9.31 17.91 6.66
CA LYS A 271 9.33 17.98 8.13
C LYS A 271 7.99 17.56 8.75
N ILE A 272 6.85 17.91 8.13
CA ILE A 272 5.52 17.42 8.57
C ILE A 272 5.47 15.90 8.49
N VAL A 273 5.86 15.32 7.35
CA VAL A 273 5.87 13.86 7.15
C VAL A 273 6.77 13.16 8.17
N GLN A 274 7.92 13.74 8.49
CA GLN A 274 8.83 13.20 9.49
C GLN A 274 8.23 13.27 10.91
N ALA A 275 7.64 14.40 11.29
CA ALA A 275 6.98 14.56 12.60
C ALA A 275 5.78 13.60 12.77
N GLN A 276 5.06 13.29 11.68
CA GLN A 276 4.00 12.27 11.69
C GLN A 276 4.54 10.87 11.97
N LYS A 277 5.69 10.50 11.38
CA LYS A 277 6.34 9.22 11.66
C LYS A 277 6.79 9.14 13.12
N GLU A 278 7.40 10.20 13.63
CA GLU A 278 7.78 10.30 15.04
C GLU A 278 6.57 10.11 15.96
N TYR A 279 5.46 10.80 15.69
CA TYR A 279 4.23 10.65 16.46
C TYR A 279 3.74 9.20 16.48
N ASN A 280 3.64 8.55 15.32
CA ASN A 280 3.16 7.16 15.23
C ASN A 280 4.09 6.18 15.98
N ASN A 281 5.41 6.40 15.93
CA ASN A 281 6.37 5.60 16.67
C ASN A 281 6.17 5.75 18.19
N PHE A 282 6.05 6.98 18.70
CA PHE A 282 5.77 7.21 20.11
C PHE A 282 4.40 6.67 20.53
N HIS A 283 3.40 6.77 19.65
CA HIS A 283 2.03 6.33 19.92
C HIS A 283 1.97 4.81 20.09
N SER A 284 2.71 4.08 19.26
CA SER A 284 2.84 2.62 19.36
C SER A 284 3.43 2.14 20.69
N THR A 285 4.28 2.94 21.34
CA THR A 285 4.87 2.64 22.65
C THR A 285 4.00 3.15 23.80
N TYR A 286 3.29 4.27 23.60
CA TYR A 286 2.42 4.89 24.60
C TYR A 286 1.18 4.03 24.93
N LEU A 287 0.52 3.46 23.92
CA LEU A 287 -0.70 2.67 24.14
C LEU A 287 -0.49 1.48 25.10
N PRO A 288 0.55 0.63 24.94
CA PRO A 288 0.83 -0.44 25.91
C PRO A 288 1.07 0.04 27.34
N ILE A 289 1.70 1.21 27.53
CA ILE A 289 1.93 1.79 28.86
C ILE A 289 0.58 2.12 29.52
N ILE A 290 -0.30 2.79 28.77
CA ILE A 290 -1.63 3.17 29.25
C ILE A 290 -2.49 1.95 29.55
N ASP A 291 -2.48 0.95 28.67
CA ASP A 291 -3.26 -0.27 28.87
C ASP A 291 -2.77 -1.05 30.10
N SER A 292 -1.45 -1.10 30.35
CA SER A 292 -0.87 -1.74 31.53
C SER A 292 -1.24 -1.00 32.83
N LEU A 293 -1.16 0.34 32.84
CA LEU A 293 -1.57 1.16 33.98
C LEU A 293 -3.06 1.00 34.31
N LEU A 294 -3.92 1.03 33.28
CA LEU A 294 -5.37 0.86 33.44
C LEU A 294 -5.78 -0.59 33.77
N SER A 295 -4.89 -1.55 33.54
CA SER A 295 -5.09 -2.94 33.96
C SER A 295 -4.63 -3.20 35.40
N GLY A 296 -4.08 -2.19 36.09
CA GLY A 296 -3.55 -2.33 37.45
C GLY A 296 -2.20 -3.03 37.53
N ASP A 297 -1.43 -3.09 36.43
CA ASP A 297 -0.07 -3.62 36.45
C ASP A 297 0.92 -2.65 37.11
N THR A 298 2.05 -3.20 37.56
CA THR A 298 3.17 -2.45 38.15
C THR A 298 4.38 -2.32 37.21
N LYS A 299 4.27 -2.81 35.97
CA LYS A 299 5.35 -2.80 34.98
C LYS A 299 5.81 -1.38 34.63
N TYR A 300 4.88 -0.43 34.63
CA TYR A 300 5.14 0.97 34.29
C TYR A 300 4.63 1.90 35.39
N GLN A 301 5.23 3.09 35.46
CA GLN A 301 4.84 4.16 36.35
C GLN A 301 4.10 5.27 35.57
N ILE A 302 3.35 6.10 36.29
CA ILE A 302 2.65 7.24 35.70
C ILE A 302 3.62 8.22 35.01
N VAL A 303 4.85 8.32 35.52
CA VAL A 303 5.92 9.15 34.94
C VAL A 303 6.28 8.70 33.52
N ASP A 304 6.30 7.38 33.27
CA ASP A 304 6.57 6.82 31.94
C ASP A 304 5.49 7.24 30.93
N ALA A 305 4.22 7.16 31.35
CA ALA A 305 3.08 7.60 30.55
C ALA A 305 3.14 9.11 30.26
N GLN A 306 3.49 9.92 31.27
CA GLN A 306 3.66 11.36 31.12
C GLN A 306 4.80 11.70 30.16
N GLN A 307 5.94 11.01 30.25
CA GLN A 307 7.07 11.24 29.36
C GLN A 307 6.73 10.86 27.91
N ALA A 308 6.12 9.70 27.69
CA ALA A 308 5.67 9.28 26.37
C ALA A 308 4.62 10.23 25.77
N TYR A 309 3.67 10.70 26.58
CA TYR A 309 2.67 11.68 26.16
C TYR A 309 3.31 13.03 25.78
N ARG A 310 4.32 13.51 26.53
CA ARG A 310 5.06 14.73 26.17
C ARG A 310 5.69 14.62 24.78
N GLN A 311 6.27 13.47 24.43
CA GLN A 311 6.84 13.27 23.08
C GLN A 311 5.77 13.34 21.99
N LEU A 312 4.59 12.75 22.24
CA LEU A 312 3.43 12.87 21.35
C LEU A 312 2.99 14.31 21.16
N SER A 313 2.88 15.08 22.25
CA SER A 313 2.52 16.51 22.21
C SER A 313 3.52 17.32 21.39
N VAL A 314 4.83 17.09 21.58
CA VAL A 314 5.87 17.78 20.81
C VAL A 314 5.75 17.51 19.32
N SER A 315 5.53 16.25 18.91
CA SER A 315 5.32 15.92 17.48
C SER A 315 4.04 16.52 16.92
N TYR A 316 2.96 16.54 17.70
CA TYR A 316 1.69 17.19 17.34
C TYR A 316 1.88 18.69 17.10
N GLU A 317 2.54 19.40 18.03
CA GLU A 317 2.80 20.83 17.93
C GLU A 317 3.73 21.19 16.76
N LYS A 318 4.75 20.36 16.50
CA LYS A 318 5.62 20.51 15.32
C LYS A 318 4.80 20.49 14.03
N ILE A 319 3.89 19.53 13.86
CA ILE A 319 3.03 19.42 12.67
C ILE A 319 2.13 20.67 12.55
N ASP A 320 1.47 21.08 13.64
CA ASP A 320 0.58 22.24 13.59
C ASP A 320 1.34 23.54 13.25
N SER A 321 2.48 23.77 13.91
CA SER A 321 3.34 24.94 13.68
C SER A 321 3.85 25.02 12.24
N ILE A 322 4.41 23.93 11.71
CA ILE A 322 4.94 23.90 10.34
C ILE A 322 3.80 24.06 9.32
N SER A 323 2.65 23.44 9.57
CA SER A 323 1.49 23.59 8.68
C SER A 323 0.94 25.02 8.63
N LYS A 324 1.02 25.79 9.74
CA LYS A 324 0.71 27.23 9.78
C LYS A 324 1.74 28.06 9.00
N GLN A 325 3.03 27.73 9.13
CA GLN A 325 4.10 28.39 8.35
C GLN A 325 3.87 28.24 6.84
N ILE A 326 3.44 27.06 6.37
CA ILE A 326 3.11 26.83 4.95
C ILE A 326 1.98 27.73 4.46
N VAL A 327 0.97 28.02 5.28
CA VAL A 327 -0.10 28.96 4.93
C VAL A 327 0.42 30.39 4.84
N ILE A 328 1.28 30.81 5.77
CA ILE A 328 1.92 32.15 5.71
C ILE A 328 2.71 32.32 4.41
N LEU A 329 3.39 31.27 3.93
CA LEU A 329 4.07 31.30 2.63
C LEU A 329 3.09 31.48 1.45
N ALA A 330 1.88 30.92 1.55
CA ALA A 330 0.83 31.11 0.55
C ALA A 330 0.37 32.57 0.45
N ASP A 331 0.20 33.23 1.59
CA ASP A 331 -0.27 34.60 1.67
C ASP A 331 0.81 35.57 1.19
N LYS A 332 2.09 35.35 1.57
CA LYS A 332 3.24 36.08 1.01
C LYS A 332 3.31 35.97 -0.52
N TYR A 333 3.10 34.77 -1.07
CA TYR A 333 3.14 34.55 -2.52
C TYR A 333 1.98 35.21 -3.27
N SER A 334 0.79 35.25 -2.63
CA SER A 334 -0.41 35.87 -3.21
C SER A 334 -0.23 37.38 -3.35
N ASN A 335 0.38 38.04 -2.36
CA ASN A 335 0.62 39.49 -2.38
C ASN A 335 1.66 39.94 -3.43
N ILE A 336 2.55 39.05 -3.88
CA ILE A 336 3.61 39.39 -4.86
C ILE A 336 3.08 39.37 -6.30
N ASN A 337 2.05 38.57 -6.58
CA ASN A 337 1.63 38.24 -7.95
C ASN A 337 0.25 38.78 -8.34
N GLU A 338 -0.29 39.77 -7.61
CA GLU A 338 -1.56 40.44 -7.97
C GLU A 338 -1.52 41.09 -9.37
N ASN A 339 -0.34 41.29 -9.95
CA ASN A 339 -0.16 41.94 -11.26
C ASN A 339 -0.15 40.98 -12.47
N ASP A 340 -0.18 39.65 -12.29
CA ASP A 340 -0.07 38.69 -13.40
C ASP A 340 -1.34 37.84 -13.57
N THR A 341 -2.29 38.35 -14.35
CA THR A 341 -3.66 37.84 -14.50
C THR A 341 -3.79 36.61 -15.42
N THR A 342 -2.70 36.08 -15.95
CA THR A 342 -2.75 35.14 -17.10
C THR A 342 -2.57 33.64 -16.77
N SER A 343 -2.29 33.25 -15.52
CA SER A 343 -2.26 31.83 -15.13
C SER A 343 -2.98 31.54 -13.81
N LYS A 344 -3.85 30.52 -13.78
CA LYS A 344 -4.47 30.03 -12.53
C LYS A 344 -3.39 29.43 -11.64
N ASN A 345 -2.75 30.26 -10.83
CA ASN A 345 -1.71 29.85 -9.93
C ASN A 345 -2.28 28.95 -8.82
N ARG A 346 -1.86 27.68 -8.81
CA ARG A 346 -2.33 26.66 -7.85
C ARG A 346 -1.54 26.66 -6.55
N TYR A 347 -0.49 27.47 -6.43
CA TYR A 347 0.42 27.46 -5.28
C TYR A 347 -0.30 27.78 -3.95
N PRO A 348 -1.13 28.84 -3.83
CA PRO A 348 -1.84 29.11 -2.58
C PRO A 348 -2.85 28.00 -2.23
N THR A 349 -3.52 27.43 -3.23
CA THR A 349 -4.43 26.29 -3.05
C THR A 349 -3.70 25.06 -2.52
N LEU A 350 -2.49 24.77 -3.04
CA LEU A 350 -1.66 23.66 -2.56
C LEU A 350 -1.31 23.82 -1.07
N CYS A 351 -0.82 25.00 -0.68
CA CYS A 351 -0.47 25.28 0.73
C CYS A 351 -1.67 25.11 1.67
N ARG A 352 -2.85 25.61 1.28
CA ARG A 352 -4.09 25.44 2.05
C ARG A 352 -4.51 23.98 2.14
N ASN A 353 -4.39 23.21 1.05
CA ASN A 353 -4.66 21.77 1.07
C ASN A 353 -3.70 21.00 2.00
N ILE A 354 -2.42 21.36 2.04
CA ILE A 354 -1.45 20.78 2.98
C ILE A 354 -1.86 21.06 4.43
N ARG A 355 -2.33 22.28 4.73
CA ARG A 355 -2.85 22.63 6.06
C ARG A 355 -4.09 21.81 6.40
N THR A 356 -5.06 21.71 5.50
CA THR A 356 -6.28 20.91 5.71
C THR A 356 -5.94 19.45 6.00
N TYR A 357 -5.03 18.86 5.22
CA TYR A 357 -4.54 17.50 5.47
C TYR A 357 -3.87 17.38 6.86
N SER A 358 -3.03 18.35 7.23
CA SER A 358 -2.37 18.35 8.53
C SER A 358 -3.39 18.40 9.68
N ILE A 359 -4.45 19.21 9.57
CA ILE A 359 -5.53 19.27 10.56
C ILE A 359 -6.23 17.92 10.69
N GLN A 360 -6.55 17.26 9.56
CA GLN A 360 -7.20 15.94 9.59
C GLN A 360 -6.33 14.90 10.29
N VAL A 361 -5.01 14.92 10.05
CA VAL A 361 -4.07 14.04 10.74
C VAL A 361 -4.06 14.31 12.25
N LEU A 362 -4.00 15.58 12.65
CA LEU A 362 -4.03 15.99 14.05
C LEU A 362 -5.35 15.59 14.73
N GLN A 363 -6.49 15.72 14.05
CA GLN A 363 -7.78 15.25 14.56
C GLN A 363 -7.78 13.73 14.80
N ASN A 364 -7.25 12.94 13.86
CA ASN A 364 -7.13 11.49 14.03
C ASN A 364 -6.21 11.13 15.21
N PHE A 365 -5.13 11.87 15.41
CA PHE A 365 -4.23 11.74 16.55
C PHE A 365 -4.94 12.01 17.89
N SER A 366 -5.74 13.08 17.96
CA SER A 366 -6.52 13.41 19.15
C SER A 366 -7.57 12.34 19.49
N VAL A 367 -8.20 11.73 18.48
CA VAL A 367 -9.20 10.67 18.69
C VAL A 367 -8.55 9.35 19.12
N SER A 368 -7.38 9.03 18.57
CA SER A 368 -6.69 7.76 18.83
C SER A 368 -5.85 7.75 20.11
N THR A 369 -5.54 8.92 20.68
CA THR A 369 -4.69 9.04 21.87
C THR A 369 -5.52 9.08 23.13
N LYS A 370 -5.42 8.01 23.92
CA LYS A 370 -6.01 7.96 25.27
C LYS A 370 -5.34 9.01 26.16
N ARG A 371 -6.13 9.66 27.03
CA ARG A 371 -5.58 10.57 28.05
C ARG A 371 -4.68 9.80 29.02
N VAL A 372 -3.72 10.49 29.63
CA VAL A 372 -2.95 9.92 30.74
C VAL A 372 -3.91 9.71 31.93
N PRO A 373 -3.98 8.50 32.52
CA PRO A 373 -4.82 8.23 33.69
C PRO A 373 -4.41 9.08 34.89
N SER A 374 -5.37 9.42 35.74
CA SER A 374 -5.08 10.03 37.04
C SER A 374 -4.49 9.00 38.01
N GLU A 375 -3.85 9.47 39.10
CA GLU A 375 -3.40 8.54 40.16
C GLU A 375 -4.56 7.74 40.76
N ASP A 376 -5.74 8.34 40.84
CA ASP A 376 -6.94 7.69 41.38
C ASP A 376 -7.47 6.63 40.40
N ASP A 377 -7.44 6.89 39.08
CA ASP A 377 -7.77 5.88 38.05
C ASP A 377 -6.86 4.65 38.20
N ILE A 378 -5.57 4.86 38.45
CA ILE A 378 -4.58 3.77 38.62
C ILE A 378 -4.81 3.03 39.95
N LYS A 379 -5.09 3.75 41.04
CA LYS A 379 -5.43 3.14 42.34
C LYS A 379 -6.68 2.28 42.22
N GLN A 380 -7.71 2.78 41.55
CA GLN A 380 -8.94 2.03 41.30
C GLN A 380 -8.66 0.76 40.49
N ALA A 381 -7.92 0.87 39.38
CA ALA A 381 -7.55 -0.28 38.55
C ALA A 381 -6.77 -1.35 39.34
N ARG A 382 -5.84 -0.93 40.22
CA ARG A 382 -5.10 -1.85 41.10
C ARG A 382 -6.00 -2.53 42.12
N ASN A 383 -6.90 -1.78 42.75
CA ASN A 383 -7.88 -2.33 43.70
C ASN A 383 -8.82 -3.33 43.01
N GLU A 384 -9.31 -3.02 41.82
CA GLU A 384 -10.15 -3.93 41.02
C GLU A 384 -9.40 -5.19 40.61
N LYS A 385 -8.13 -5.06 40.20
CA LYS A 385 -7.28 -6.22 39.89
C LYS A 385 -7.06 -7.11 41.12
N GLN A 386 -6.78 -6.50 42.27
CA GLN A 386 -6.60 -7.23 43.53
C GLN A 386 -7.89 -7.97 43.92
N LYS A 387 -9.04 -7.29 43.86
CA LYS A 387 -10.35 -7.93 44.09
C LYS A 387 -10.60 -9.09 43.15
N ARG A 388 -10.29 -8.97 41.86
CA ARG A 388 -10.42 -10.07 40.89
C ARG A 388 -9.52 -11.25 41.26
N PHE A 389 -8.28 -10.99 41.65
CA PHE A 389 -7.35 -12.03 42.07
C PHE A 389 -7.81 -12.74 43.35
N ASP A 390 -8.29 -11.97 44.34
CA ASP A 390 -8.84 -12.50 45.58
C ASP A 390 -10.10 -13.34 45.30
N ASN A 391 -11.01 -12.85 44.45
CA ASN A 391 -12.20 -13.60 44.03
C ASN A 391 -11.85 -14.90 43.28
N GLU A 392 -10.89 -14.86 42.35
CA GLU A 392 -10.42 -16.07 41.66
C GLU A 392 -9.82 -17.08 42.64
N ARG A 393 -9.09 -16.60 43.66
CA ARG A 393 -8.51 -17.44 44.71
C ARG A 393 -9.61 -18.07 45.57
N MET A 394 -10.60 -17.27 45.96
CA MET A 394 -11.78 -17.70 46.72
C MET A 394 -12.59 -18.76 45.97
N ILE A 395 -12.85 -18.57 44.67
CA ILE A 395 -13.52 -19.57 43.82
C ILE A 395 -12.72 -20.86 43.74
N LYS A 396 -11.39 -20.80 43.55
CA LYS A 396 -10.54 -22.00 43.54
C LYS A 396 -10.57 -22.76 44.87
N ILE A 397 -10.59 -22.04 45.99
CA ILE A 397 -10.69 -22.65 47.32
C ILE A 397 -12.05 -23.30 47.48
N PHE A 398 -13.12 -22.58 47.15
CA PHE A 398 -14.49 -23.08 47.19
C PHE A 398 -14.67 -24.37 46.40
N LEU A 399 -14.15 -24.45 45.17
CA LEU A 399 -14.19 -25.65 44.33
C LEU A 399 -13.41 -26.86 44.89
N ASN A 400 -12.53 -26.65 45.89
CA ASN A 400 -11.75 -27.70 46.52
C ASN A 400 -12.30 -28.12 47.90
N ILE A 401 -13.38 -27.52 48.39
CA ILE A 401 -13.97 -27.88 49.69
C ILE A 401 -14.67 -29.24 49.56
N PRO A 402 -14.28 -30.26 50.38
CA PRO A 402 -14.88 -31.60 50.30
C PRO A 402 -16.37 -31.60 50.62
N GLY A 403 -17.17 -32.34 49.85
CA GLY A 403 -18.59 -32.58 50.15
C GLY A 403 -19.58 -31.57 49.56
N ILE A 404 -19.10 -30.57 48.81
CA ILE A 404 -19.95 -29.59 48.10
C ILE A 404 -20.21 -30.05 46.65
N ASN A 405 -21.44 -29.91 46.17
CA ASN A 405 -21.83 -30.24 44.80
C ASN A 405 -21.74 -29.00 43.89
N HIS A 406 -20.70 -28.92 43.06
CA HIS A 406 -20.36 -27.72 42.28
C HIS A 406 -20.99 -27.70 40.89
N ASN A 407 -22.29 -27.40 40.80
CA ASN A 407 -22.95 -27.17 39.50
C ASN A 407 -23.02 -25.69 39.09
N SER A 408 -22.74 -24.76 40.00
CA SER A 408 -22.66 -23.31 39.77
C SER A 408 -21.31 -22.74 40.24
N LEU A 409 -20.77 -21.77 39.50
CA LEU A 409 -19.51 -21.07 39.79
C LEU A 409 -19.71 -19.80 40.65
N GLU A 410 -20.96 -19.47 40.99
CA GLU A 410 -21.30 -18.27 41.74
C GLU A 410 -21.31 -18.57 43.25
N ILE A 411 -20.46 -17.86 44.00
CA ILE A 411 -20.44 -17.86 45.45
C ILE A 411 -21.53 -16.89 45.93
N SER A 412 -22.47 -17.36 46.76
CA SER A 412 -23.46 -16.48 47.40
C SER A 412 -22.76 -15.43 48.29
N GLU A 413 -23.28 -14.20 48.35
CA GLU A 413 -22.80 -13.16 49.28
C GLU A 413 -22.80 -13.66 50.74
N GLU A 414 -23.70 -14.59 51.09
CA GLU A 414 -23.77 -15.20 52.42
C GLU A 414 -22.67 -16.24 52.68
N LEU A 415 -22.14 -16.87 51.63
CA LEU A 415 -21.08 -17.89 51.70
C LEU A 415 -19.67 -17.29 51.72
N GLU A 416 -19.50 -16.09 51.17
CA GLU A 416 -18.21 -15.41 51.03
C GLU A 416 -17.43 -15.27 52.37
N PRO A 417 -18.05 -14.84 53.50
CA PRO A 417 -17.36 -14.73 54.77
C PRO A 417 -16.84 -16.07 55.31
N PHE A 418 -17.63 -17.14 55.12
CA PHE A 418 -17.27 -18.49 55.58
C PHE A 418 -16.13 -19.09 54.77
N ILE A 419 -16.15 -18.91 53.44
CA ILE A 419 -15.06 -19.34 52.57
C ILE A 419 -13.77 -18.56 52.92
N GLN A 420 -13.90 -17.30 53.30
CA GLN A 420 -12.74 -16.47 53.65
C GLN A 420 -12.15 -16.90 54.99
N GLN A 421 -13.00 -17.24 55.96
CA GLN A 421 -12.56 -17.79 57.24
C GLN A 421 -11.95 -19.19 57.07
N TYR A 422 -12.56 -20.05 56.24
CA TYR A 422 -12.00 -21.35 55.86
C TYR A 422 -10.58 -21.19 55.29
N TYR A 423 -10.41 -20.27 54.34
CA TYR A 423 -9.11 -19.95 53.76
C TYR A 423 -8.10 -19.50 54.82
N GLN A 424 -8.46 -18.55 55.70
CA GLN A 424 -7.56 -18.09 56.75
C GLN A 424 -7.10 -19.23 57.67
N ILE A 425 -8.02 -20.10 58.08
CA ILE A 425 -7.69 -21.24 58.94
C ILE A 425 -6.80 -22.24 58.22
N THR A 426 -7.02 -22.52 56.93
CA THR A 426 -6.08 -23.36 56.17
C THR A 426 -4.66 -22.81 56.14
N GLN A 427 -4.49 -21.48 56.06
CA GLN A 427 -3.18 -20.85 56.12
C GLN A 427 -2.55 -20.95 57.51
N PHE A 428 -3.33 -20.73 58.57
CA PHE A 428 -2.84 -20.88 59.94
C PHE A 428 -2.42 -22.32 60.24
N ILE A 429 -3.16 -23.32 59.73
CA ILE A 429 -2.76 -24.73 59.83
C ILE A 429 -1.41 -24.95 59.15
N GLU A 430 -1.20 -24.42 57.95
CA GLU A 430 0.07 -24.55 57.23
C GLU A 430 1.23 -23.90 58.00
N GLN A 431 1.02 -22.72 58.57
CA GLN A 431 2.01 -22.03 59.41
C GLN A 431 2.32 -22.80 60.71
N ALA A 432 1.30 -23.31 61.40
CA ALA A 432 1.46 -24.08 62.63
C ALA A 432 2.18 -25.41 62.38
N LYS A 433 1.92 -26.07 61.23
CA LYS A 433 2.66 -27.26 60.79
C LYS A 433 4.13 -26.96 60.54
N LEU A 434 4.45 -25.86 59.88
CA LEU A 434 5.84 -25.42 59.65
C LEU A 434 6.56 -25.05 60.96
N ALA A 435 5.83 -24.53 61.94
CA ALA A 435 6.36 -24.17 63.26
C ALA A 435 6.45 -25.37 64.24
N GLY A 436 5.90 -26.53 63.89
CA GLY A 436 5.88 -27.72 64.76
C GLY A 436 4.92 -27.63 65.95
N HIS A 437 3.87 -26.80 65.85
CA HIS A 437 2.87 -26.63 66.91
C HIS A 437 1.70 -27.62 66.76
N ASP A 438 1.94 -28.89 67.07
CA ASP A 438 0.98 -29.98 66.81
C ASP A 438 -0.39 -29.82 67.52
N ASP A 439 -0.42 -29.21 68.71
CA ASP A 439 -1.66 -28.97 69.45
C ASP A 439 -2.51 -27.86 68.80
N GLU A 440 -1.85 -26.82 68.28
CA GLU A 440 -2.49 -25.73 67.55
C GLU A 440 -3.04 -26.21 66.20
N VAL A 441 -2.31 -27.09 65.52
CA VAL A 441 -2.76 -27.77 64.29
C VAL A 441 -4.06 -28.53 64.54
N LYS A 442 -4.17 -29.33 65.61
CA LYS A 442 -5.39 -30.10 65.92
C LYS A 442 -6.59 -29.19 66.18
N LEU A 443 -6.39 -28.10 66.92
CA LEU A 443 -7.45 -27.13 67.21
C LEU A 443 -7.96 -26.45 65.93
N LEU A 444 -7.04 -26.02 65.06
CA LEU A 444 -7.39 -25.38 63.79
C LEU A 444 -8.04 -26.36 62.81
N GLU A 445 -7.62 -27.63 62.76
CA GLU A 445 -8.24 -28.67 61.95
C GLU A 445 -9.69 -28.96 62.40
N LEU A 446 -9.97 -28.90 63.71
CA LEU A 446 -11.32 -29.04 64.24
C LEU A 446 -12.23 -27.87 63.82
N ASN A 447 -11.71 -26.64 63.94
CA ASN A 447 -12.41 -25.43 63.48
C ASN A 447 -12.71 -25.50 61.96
N LEU A 448 -11.77 -26.01 61.18
CA LEU A 448 -11.94 -26.20 59.74
C LEU A 448 -13.08 -27.20 59.41
N GLN A 449 -13.25 -28.26 60.22
CA GLN A 449 -14.35 -29.21 60.06
C GLN A 449 -15.71 -28.56 60.33
N GLU A 450 -15.81 -27.76 61.40
CA GLU A 450 -17.03 -27.00 61.74
C GLU A 450 -17.40 -26.01 60.62
N LEU A 451 -16.41 -25.28 60.09
CA LEU A 451 -16.59 -24.39 58.94
C LEU A 451 -17.04 -25.13 57.69
N THR A 452 -16.46 -26.31 57.40
CA THR A 452 -16.86 -27.12 56.23
C THR A 452 -18.32 -27.54 56.32
N GLN A 453 -18.79 -27.94 57.52
CA GLN A 453 -20.19 -28.29 57.74
C GLN A 453 -21.11 -27.07 57.57
N ALA A 454 -20.74 -25.92 58.14
CA ALA A 454 -21.52 -24.68 58.00
C ALA A 454 -21.66 -24.25 56.53
N ILE A 455 -20.56 -24.29 55.77
CA ILE A 455 -20.55 -23.99 54.33
C ILE A 455 -21.44 -24.98 53.55
N SER A 456 -21.37 -26.27 53.87
CA SER A 456 -22.21 -27.28 53.22
C SER A 456 -23.70 -27.07 53.46
N ILE A 457 -24.10 -26.62 54.66
CA ILE A 457 -25.50 -26.34 55.00
C ILE A 457 -25.99 -25.10 54.25
N LEU A 458 -25.19 -24.03 54.22
CA LEU A 458 -25.52 -22.79 53.53
C LEU A 458 -25.58 -22.94 52.01
N HIS A 459 -24.82 -23.86 51.42
CA HIS A 459 -24.84 -24.12 49.98
C HIS A 459 -26.03 -24.98 49.53
N GLN A 460 -26.69 -25.71 50.45
CA GLN A 460 -27.84 -26.57 50.13
C GLN A 460 -29.20 -25.85 50.25
N ASN A 461 -29.23 -24.72 50.97
CA ASN A 461 -30.38 -23.82 51.08
C ASN A 461 -30.31 -22.72 50.04
#